data_AF-A0A0F9BYM0-F1
#
_entry.id   AF-A0A0F9BYM0-F1
#
_cell.length_a   1.000
_cell.length_b   1.000
_cell.length_c   1.000
_cell.angle_alpha   90.00
_cell.angle_beta   90.00
_cell.angle_gamma   90.00
#
_symmetry.space_group_name_H-M   'P 1'
#
loop_
_entity.id
_entity.type
_entity.pdbx_description
1 polymer ?
#
loop_
_entity_poly.entity_id
_entity_poly.type
_entity_poly.pdbx_seq_one_letter_code
_entity_poly.pdbx_strand_id
1 'polypeptide(L)'
;MNILIFSDLHVHAHEDFSYLLDNGLNSRLSDCLDVITKVRYYAEKYNCGAVIHVGDLFHTPRAVPTLVFQETYKKFEILTKKENMSLILLAGNHDKPLLSRDSKPASSVYAFNKLPRTHVVAAGPKSIGIEFNDGSKPLIVHAVPFYEDGKLVKKYIKGFNIDHRLSSLLIFHQGVSEATVGPNEIRLDCAMGVKDLRTKDFDYIFAGHYHHPQRLSDNMMMVGSPIQHNMLDRDSKRGIIIYDTEKKSVKRIWLKGTNFHLFEVNGHSDVDRLKQFLPEFEDDYVRILIKTKIVLLSVLEGIMKRSKARRYEIRLAITSETKTRNEELTSSVIGKQGTVSDTMDT
;
A
#
# COMPACT_ATOMS: atom_id res chain seq x y z
N MET A 1 3.21 25.42 2.17
CA MET A 1 2.27 24.43 2.76
C MET A 1 2.78 22.99 2.70
N ASN A 2 2.43 22.13 3.68
CA ASN A 2 2.72 20.68 3.66
C ASN A 2 1.49 19.84 3.28
N ILE A 3 1.73 18.69 2.67
CA ILE A 3 0.72 17.68 2.30
C ILE A 3 1.17 16.33 2.83
N LEU A 4 0.27 15.58 3.47
CA LEU A 4 0.54 14.21 3.90
C LEU A 4 0.05 13.23 2.85
N ILE A 5 0.92 12.30 2.44
CA ILE A 5 0.62 11.31 1.39
C ILE A 5 0.87 9.90 1.92
N PHE A 6 -0.07 8.99 1.69
CA PHE A 6 0.04 7.56 1.99
C PHE A 6 -0.77 6.74 0.98
N SER A 7 -0.58 5.42 0.92
CA SER A 7 -1.18 4.56 -0.09
C SER A 7 -1.25 3.11 0.40
N ASP A 8 -1.99 2.25 -0.30
CA ASP A 8 -1.92 0.79 -0.17
C ASP A 8 -2.10 0.32 1.29
N LEU A 9 -3.06 0.91 2.01
CA LEU A 9 -3.30 0.58 3.42
C LEU A 9 -4.04 -0.76 3.57
N HIS A 10 -4.81 -1.19 2.57
CA HIS A 10 -5.53 -2.46 2.56
C HIS A 10 -6.21 -2.80 3.90
N VAL A 11 -7.03 -1.88 4.42
CA VAL A 11 -7.71 -2.06 5.71
C VAL A 11 -8.57 -3.32 5.66
N HIS A 12 -8.29 -4.25 6.57
CA HIS A 12 -9.00 -5.52 6.68
C HIS A 12 -8.73 -6.19 8.03
N ALA A 13 -9.64 -7.09 8.42
CA ALA A 13 -9.40 -8.05 9.50
C ALA A 13 -8.59 -9.23 8.94
N HIS A 14 -7.32 -8.98 8.60
CA HIS A 14 -6.42 -10.01 8.06
C HIS A 14 -6.36 -11.21 9.01
N GLU A 15 -6.46 -12.43 8.48
CA GLU A 15 -6.46 -13.64 9.31
C GLU A 15 -5.06 -14.00 9.80
N ASP A 16 -4.05 -13.86 8.93
CA ASP A 16 -2.67 -14.25 9.25
C ASP A 16 -2.14 -13.47 10.46
N PHE A 17 -1.58 -14.21 11.43
CA PHE A 17 -1.12 -13.72 12.73
C PHE A 17 -2.14 -12.95 13.60
N SER A 18 -3.43 -12.95 13.26
CA SER A 18 -4.42 -12.16 13.97
C SER A 18 -5.02 -12.85 15.20
N TYR A 19 -5.29 -12.07 16.24
CA TYR A 19 -6.04 -12.47 17.42
C TYR A 19 -7.12 -11.43 17.73
N LEU A 20 -8.06 -11.79 18.60
CA LEU A 20 -9.02 -10.83 19.13
C LEU A 20 -8.39 -10.05 20.28
N LEU A 21 -8.52 -8.73 20.22
CA LEU A 21 -8.20 -7.82 21.32
C LEU A 21 -9.33 -7.82 22.36
N ASP A 22 -9.07 -7.30 23.55
CA ASP A 22 -10.05 -7.23 24.66
C ASP A 22 -11.34 -6.48 24.28
N ASN A 23 -11.25 -5.53 23.35
CA ASN A 23 -12.39 -4.79 22.81
C ASN A 23 -13.15 -5.52 21.69
N GLY A 24 -12.79 -6.77 21.40
CA GLY A 24 -13.41 -7.60 20.37
C GLY A 24 -12.93 -7.33 18.94
N LEU A 25 -11.99 -6.40 18.71
CA LEU A 25 -11.44 -6.15 17.38
C LEU A 25 -10.36 -7.15 17.01
N ASN A 26 -10.30 -7.50 15.72
CA ASN A 26 -9.15 -8.20 15.15
C ASN A 26 -7.90 -7.31 15.27
N SER A 27 -6.81 -7.87 15.80
CA SER A 27 -5.56 -7.14 16.06
C SER A 27 -4.96 -6.50 14.80
N ARG A 28 -5.02 -7.20 13.65
CA ARG A 28 -4.51 -6.70 12.36
C ARG A 28 -5.37 -5.58 11.80
N LEU A 29 -6.70 -5.65 11.98
CA LEU A 29 -7.58 -4.51 11.68
C LEU A 29 -7.22 -3.31 12.55
N SER A 30 -6.96 -3.53 13.84
CA SER A 30 -6.55 -2.45 14.74
C SER A 30 -5.25 -1.79 14.30
N ASP A 31 -4.27 -2.57 13.82
CA ASP A 31 -3.02 -2.03 13.28
C ASP A 31 -3.29 -1.10 12.07
N CYS A 32 -4.16 -1.51 11.14
CA CYS A 32 -4.55 -0.67 10.00
C CYS A 32 -5.24 0.64 10.45
N LEU A 33 -6.15 0.57 11.42
CA LEU A 33 -6.87 1.74 11.94
C LEU A 33 -5.97 2.69 12.74
N ASP A 34 -4.94 2.16 13.40
CA ASP A 34 -3.91 2.94 14.08
C ASP A 34 -3.09 3.77 13.07
N VAL A 35 -2.85 3.27 11.86
CA VAL A 35 -2.21 4.06 10.80
C VAL A 35 -3.01 5.33 10.48
N ILE A 36 -4.33 5.24 10.33
CA ILE A 36 -5.16 6.43 10.04
C ILE A 36 -5.11 7.43 11.21
N THR A 37 -5.02 6.91 12.43
CA THR A 37 -4.83 7.72 13.65
C THR A 37 -3.46 8.43 13.63
N LYS A 38 -2.39 7.73 13.26
CA LYS A 38 -1.04 8.28 13.06
C LYS A 38 -1.01 9.29 11.90
N VAL A 39 -1.71 9.04 10.80
CA VAL A 39 -1.86 9.98 9.69
C VAL A 39 -2.44 11.30 10.18
N ARG A 40 -3.53 11.26 10.96
CA ARG A 40 -4.06 12.47 11.59
C ARG A 40 -3.01 13.15 12.47
N TYR A 41 -2.38 12.42 13.40
CA TYR A 41 -1.35 12.98 14.27
C TYR A 41 -0.22 13.68 13.50
N TYR A 42 0.30 13.05 12.45
CA TYR A 42 1.38 13.62 11.65
C TYR A 42 0.91 14.77 10.76
N ALA A 43 -0.30 14.73 10.21
CA ALA A 43 -0.87 15.84 9.49
C ALA A 43 -0.94 17.09 10.38
N GLU A 44 -1.32 16.92 11.65
CA GLU A 44 -1.35 18.01 12.62
C GLU A 44 0.05 18.47 13.02
N LYS A 45 0.95 17.54 13.34
CA LYS A 45 2.33 17.83 13.72
C LYS A 45 3.10 18.61 12.66
N TYR A 46 2.84 18.33 11.38
CA TYR A 46 3.50 18.98 10.25
C TYR A 46 2.67 20.11 9.62
N ASN A 47 1.55 20.49 10.26
CA ASN A 47 0.65 21.54 9.77
C ASN A 47 0.26 21.32 8.29
N CYS A 48 -0.19 20.11 7.95
CA CYS A 48 -0.60 19.79 6.60
C CYS A 48 -1.97 20.41 6.28
N GLY A 49 -2.10 20.96 5.08
CA GLY A 49 -3.37 21.48 4.56
C GLY A 49 -4.20 20.42 3.83
N ALA A 50 -3.59 19.28 3.49
CA ALA A 50 -4.30 18.16 2.91
C ALA A 50 -3.66 16.81 3.26
N VAL A 51 -4.49 15.77 3.20
CA VAL A 51 -4.14 14.35 3.27
C VAL A 51 -4.56 13.69 1.96
N ILE A 52 -3.66 12.95 1.34
CA ILE A 52 -3.92 12.23 0.08
C ILE A 52 -3.66 10.74 0.28
N HIS A 53 -4.67 9.92 -0.02
CA HIS A 53 -4.56 8.48 -0.10
C HIS A 53 -4.51 8.03 -1.57
N VAL A 54 -3.42 7.37 -1.99
CA VAL A 54 -3.12 7.07 -3.40
C VAL A 54 -3.61 5.67 -3.83
N GLY A 55 -4.77 5.25 -3.33
CA GLY A 55 -5.44 4.01 -3.75
C GLY A 55 -5.16 2.79 -2.87
N ASP A 56 -6.00 1.77 -3.04
CA ASP A 56 -6.06 0.54 -2.27
C ASP A 56 -6.29 0.78 -0.77
N LEU A 57 -7.40 1.47 -0.48
CA LEU A 57 -7.77 1.73 0.92
C LEU A 57 -8.23 0.44 1.58
N PHE A 58 -9.04 -0.37 0.90
CA PHE A 58 -9.51 -1.65 1.41
C PHE A 58 -8.79 -2.83 0.75
N HIS A 59 -8.79 -3.98 1.44
CA HIS A 59 -8.15 -5.18 0.91
C HIS A 59 -8.99 -5.96 -0.10
N THR A 60 -10.33 -5.94 0.00
CA THR A 60 -11.19 -6.88 -0.72
C THR A 60 -12.02 -6.20 -1.81
N PRO A 61 -11.74 -6.45 -3.11
CA PRO A 61 -12.50 -5.85 -4.23
C PRO A 61 -13.94 -6.39 -4.35
N ARG A 62 -14.29 -7.49 -3.67
CA ARG A 62 -15.66 -8.05 -3.72
C ARG A 62 -16.63 -7.31 -2.81
N ALA A 63 -16.28 -7.19 -1.54
CA ALA A 63 -17.10 -6.62 -0.50
C ALA A 63 -16.22 -6.18 0.66
N VAL A 64 -16.47 -4.99 1.20
CA VAL A 64 -15.83 -4.53 2.43
C VAL A 64 -16.71 -4.96 3.60
N PRO A 65 -16.18 -5.71 4.59
CA PRO A 65 -16.96 -6.08 5.78
C PRO A 65 -17.49 -4.86 6.52
N THR A 66 -18.71 -4.92 7.04
CA THR A 66 -19.39 -3.78 7.69
C THR A 66 -18.56 -3.14 8.79
N LEU A 67 -17.96 -3.94 9.69
CA LEU A 67 -17.14 -3.43 10.78
C LEU A 67 -15.88 -2.72 10.26
N VAL A 68 -15.19 -3.32 9.28
CA VAL A 68 -14.01 -2.74 8.62
C VAL A 68 -14.35 -1.39 8.01
N PHE A 69 -15.46 -1.32 7.27
CA PHE A 69 -15.92 -0.09 6.65
C PHE A 69 -16.28 0.98 7.70
N GLN A 70 -17.10 0.65 8.70
CA GLN A 70 -17.58 1.59 9.71
C GLN A 70 -16.44 2.18 10.53
N GLU A 71 -15.49 1.36 10.99
CA GLU A 71 -14.35 1.86 11.77
C GLU A 71 -13.42 2.74 10.91
N THR A 72 -13.18 2.35 9.66
CA THR A 72 -12.41 3.18 8.71
C THR A 72 -13.10 4.51 8.44
N TYR A 73 -14.42 4.49 8.20
CA TYR A 73 -15.22 5.69 7.96
C TYR A 73 -15.15 6.65 9.15
N LYS A 74 -15.32 6.15 10.38
CA LYS A 74 -15.19 6.96 11.61
C LYS A 74 -13.82 7.64 11.69
N LYS A 75 -12.73 6.94 11.38
CA LYS A 75 -11.37 7.53 11.41
C LYS A 75 -11.22 8.69 10.42
N PHE A 76 -11.72 8.55 9.20
CA PHE A 76 -11.69 9.64 8.21
C PHE A 76 -12.70 10.76 8.52
N GLU A 77 -13.86 10.45 9.08
CA GLU A 77 -14.81 11.47 9.55
C GLU A 77 -14.16 12.37 10.61
N ILE A 78 -13.44 11.76 11.56
CA ILE A 78 -12.68 12.47 12.59
C ILE A 78 -11.57 13.33 11.96
N LEU A 79 -10.84 12.81 10.97
CA LEU A 79 -9.77 13.53 10.27
C LEU A 79 -10.31 14.75 9.51
N THR A 80 -11.44 14.57 8.82
CA THR A 80 -12.04 15.59 7.94
C THR A 80 -12.83 16.65 8.70
N LYS A 81 -13.30 16.37 9.92
CA LYS A 81 -13.96 17.36 10.80
C LYS A 81 -13.05 18.54 11.16
N LYS A 82 -11.73 18.35 11.17
CA LYS A 82 -10.77 19.43 11.42
C LYS A 82 -10.84 20.49 10.33
N GLU A 83 -10.95 21.76 10.73
CA GLU A 83 -10.92 22.87 9.79
C GLU A 83 -9.63 22.84 8.95
N ASN A 84 -9.77 23.20 7.68
CA ASN A 84 -8.65 23.38 6.74
C ASN A 84 -7.84 22.12 6.42
N MET A 85 -8.40 20.93 6.69
CA MET A 85 -7.85 19.66 6.24
C MET A 85 -8.68 19.10 5.08
N SER A 86 -8.14 19.16 3.87
CA SER A 86 -8.72 18.51 2.70
C SER A 86 -8.31 17.04 2.65
N LEU A 87 -9.22 16.15 2.26
CA LEU A 87 -8.94 14.73 2.06
C LEU A 87 -9.13 14.39 0.58
N ILE A 88 -8.13 13.78 -0.04
CA ILE A 88 -8.25 13.19 -1.37
C ILE A 88 -8.12 11.67 -1.24
N LEU A 89 -9.13 10.94 -1.72
CA LEU A 89 -9.11 9.49 -1.79
C LEU A 89 -9.14 9.06 -3.26
N LEU A 90 -8.03 8.49 -3.70
CA LEU A 90 -7.94 7.82 -4.99
C LEU A 90 -8.41 6.37 -4.83
N ALA A 91 -9.12 5.82 -5.80
CA ALA A 91 -9.45 4.40 -5.84
C ALA A 91 -8.31 3.58 -6.48
N GLY A 92 -7.87 2.53 -5.80
CA GLY A 92 -6.96 1.52 -6.37
C GLY A 92 -7.71 0.35 -7.00
N ASN A 93 -6.99 -0.72 -7.35
CA ASN A 93 -7.58 -1.92 -7.94
C ASN A 93 -8.40 -2.74 -6.93
N HIS A 94 -8.05 -2.72 -5.65
CA HIS A 94 -8.81 -3.40 -4.59
C HIS A 94 -10.05 -2.62 -4.14
N ASP A 95 -10.16 -1.34 -4.52
CA ASP A 95 -11.31 -0.51 -4.22
C ASP A 95 -12.42 -0.61 -5.29
N LYS A 96 -12.18 -1.37 -6.37
CA LYS A 96 -13.12 -1.57 -7.49
C LYS A 96 -13.70 -3.00 -7.50
N PRO A 97 -14.98 -3.19 -7.82
CA PRO A 97 -15.55 -4.51 -8.03
C PRO A 97 -14.84 -5.31 -9.12
N LEU A 98 -14.58 -6.60 -8.89
CA LEU A 98 -13.93 -7.51 -9.84
C LEU A 98 -14.58 -7.57 -11.24
N LEU A 99 -15.87 -7.25 -11.35
CA LEU A 99 -16.63 -7.29 -12.60
C LEU A 99 -16.99 -5.89 -13.13
N SER A 100 -16.62 -4.82 -12.43
CA SER A 100 -16.82 -3.47 -12.95
C SER A 100 -15.76 -3.19 -13.99
N ARG A 101 -16.16 -3.20 -15.26
CA ARG A 101 -15.35 -2.61 -16.33
C ARG A 101 -15.17 -1.11 -16.07
N ASP A 102 -14.15 -0.52 -16.68
CA ASP A 102 -13.80 0.90 -16.59
C ASP A 102 -14.97 1.88 -16.88
N SER A 103 -16.07 1.38 -17.47
CA SER A 103 -17.29 2.14 -17.77
C SER A 103 -18.28 2.31 -16.62
N LYS A 104 -18.13 1.61 -15.47
CA LYS A 104 -19.01 1.75 -14.30
C LYS A 104 -18.22 2.09 -13.02
N PRO A 105 -18.39 3.27 -12.42
CA PRO A 105 -17.53 3.78 -11.36
C PRO A 105 -17.93 3.30 -9.96
N ALA A 106 -18.24 2.02 -9.82
CA ALA A 106 -18.48 1.45 -8.50
C ALA A 106 -17.15 1.37 -7.75
N SER A 107 -17.11 1.92 -6.54
CA SER A 107 -15.93 1.82 -5.68
C SER A 107 -16.30 1.89 -4.21
N SER A 108 -15.61 1.11 -3.39
CA SER A 108 -15.75 1.10 -1.93
C SER A 108 -15.46 2.47 -1.30
N VAL A 109 -14.57 3.26 -1.91
CA VAL A 109 -14.20 4.60 -1.42
C VAL A 109 -15.24 5.67 -1.80
N TYR A 110 -16.19 5.39 -2.71
CA TYR A 110 -17.19 6.38 -3.15
C TYR A 110 -18.05 6.91 -2.00
N ALA A 111 -18.35 6.07 -1.01
CA ALA A 111 -19.15 6.43 0.16
C ALA A 111 -18.55 7.59 0.99
N PHE A 112 -17.23 7.82 0.89
CA PHE A 112 -16.53 8.89 1.62
C PHE A 112 -16.75 10.28 1.01
N ASN A 113 -17.38 10.39 -0.18
CA ASN A 113 -17.72 11.68 -0.82
C ASN A 113 -18.53 12.61 0.11
N LYS A 114 -19.32 12.04 1.02
CA LYS A 114 -20.17 12.81 1.94
C LYS A 114 -19.41 13.42 3.12
N LEU A 115 -18.15 13.04 3.34
CA LEU A 115 -17.34 13.66 4.36
C LEU A 115 -16.98 15.11 3.98
N PRO A 116 -16.93 16.03 4.95
CA PRO A 116 -16.51 17.41 4.70
C PRO A 116 -15.15 17.48 3.99
N ARG A 117 -14.97 18.44 3.08
CA ARG A 117 -13.69 18.70 2.40
C ARG A 117 -13.03 17.46 1.79
N THR A 118 -13.84 16.50 1.35
CA THR A 118 -13.36 15.22 0.82
C THR A 118 -13.60 15.12 -0.68
N HIS A 119 -12.56 14.76 -1.42
CA HIS A 119 -12.59 14.53 -2.86
C HIS A 119 -12.27 13.07 -3.15
N VAL A 120 -13.26 12.34 -3.64
CA VAL A 120 -13.08 10.95 -4.08
C VAL A 120 -12.87 10.92 -5.60
N VAL A 121 -11.86 10.17 -6.05
CA VAL A 121 -11.54 9.96 -7.46
C VAL A 121 -11.56 8.46 -7.74
N ALA A 122 -12.66 7.96 -8.32
CA ALA A 122 -12.88 6.53 -8.56
C ALA A 122 -13.32 6.16 -10.00
N ALA A 123 -13.82 7.14 -10.76
CA ALA A 123 -14.52 6.94 -12.04
C ALA A 123 -13.72 7.33 -13.28
N GLY A 124 -12.79 8.28 -13.11
CA GLY A 124 -12.24 9.10 -14.19
C GLY A 124 -11.01 9.88 -13.70
N PRO A 125 -10.14 10.34 -14.63
CA PRO A 125 -9.13 11.32 -14.27
C PRO A 125 -9.79 12.62 -13.80
N LYS A 126 -9.19 13.28 -12.81
CA LYS A 126 -9.73 14.53 -12.25
C LYS A 126 -8.61 15.44 -11.80
N SER A 127 -8.74 16.74 -12.07
CA SER A 127 -7.91 17.78 -11.44
C SER A 127 -8.67 18.37 -10.25
N ILE A 128 -8.02 18.46 -9.09
CA ILE A 128 -8.60 18.98 -7.85
C ILE A 128 -7.74 20.15 -7.40
N GLY A 129 -8.34 21.34 -7.29
CA GLY A 129 -7.69 22.49 -6.68
C GLY A 129 -7.81 22.44 -5.16
N ILE A 130 -6.70 22.68 -4.47
CA ILE A 130 -6.64 22.85 -3.02
C ILE A 130 -6.13 24.25 -2.74
N GLU A 131 -6.96 25.03 -2.07
CA GLU A 131 -6.61 26.34 -1.52
C GLU A 131 -6.21 26.18 -0.06
N PHE A 132 -5.27 27.01 0.38
CA PHE A 132 -4.73 26.97 1.74
C PHE A 132 -5.01 28.29 2.45
N ASN A 133 -5.46 28.20 3.70
CA ASN A 133 -5.85 29.37 4.48
C ASN A 133 -4.67 30.19 5.01
N ASP A 134 -3.44 29.69 4.88
CA ASP A 134 -2.22 30.37 5.32
C ASP A 134 -1.63 31.28 4.22
N GLY A 135 -2.33 31.45 3.09
CA GLY A 135 -1.87 32.24 1.96
C GLY A 135 -0.85 31.53 1.07
N SER A 136 -0.54 30.25 1.34
CA SER A 136 0.31 29.44 0.45
C SER A 136 -0.27 29.36 -0.96
N LYS A 137 0.62 29.20 -1.94
CA LYS A 137 0.24 29.00 -3.35
C LYS A 137 -0.72 27.82 -3.50
N PRO A 138 -1.84 27.96 -4.25
CA PRO A 138 -2.77 26.86 -4.49
C PRO A 138 -2.08 25.66 -5.15
N LEU A 139 -2.53 24.48 -4.77
CA LEU A 139 -2.06 23.21 -5.31
C LEU A 139 -3.14 22.59 -6.21
N ILE A 140 -2.76 22.19 -7.42
CA ILE A 140 -3.59 21.36 -8.29
C ILE A 140 -3.10 19.92 -8.20
N VAL A 141 -3.99 19.01 -7.80
CA VAL A 141 -3.75 17.57 -7.79
C VAL A 141 -4.44 16.96 -8.99
N HIS A 142 -3.67 16.49 -9.96
CA HIS A 142 -4.12 15.69 -11.09
C HIS A 142 -4.14 14.23 -10.66
N ALA A 143 -5.31 13.61 -10.68
CA ALA A 143 -5.53 12.29 -10.12
C ALA A 143 -6.04 11.32 -11.18
N VAL A 144 -5.44 10.14 -11.30
CA VAL A 144 -5.90 9.05 -12.17
C VAL A 144 -6.10 7.79 -11.34
N PRO A 145 -7.34 7.31 -11.12
CA PRO A 145 -7.57 6.08 -10.35
C PRO A 145 -7.04 4.88 -11.12
N PHE A 146 -7.05 3.70 -10.50
CA PHE A 146 -6.63 2.47 -11.19
C PHE A 146 -7.51 2.17 -12.42
N TYR A 147 -6.88 1.69 -13.50
CA TYR A 147 -7.52 1.12 -14.67
C TYR A 147 -6.79 -0.16 -15.06
N GLU A 148 -7.51 -1.17 -15.54
CA GLU A 148 -6.88 -2.42 -16.00
C GLU A 148 -6.00 -2.15 -17.24
N ASP A 149 -6.48 -1.32 -18.16
CA ASP A 149 -5.70 -0.91 -19.32
C ASP A 149 -4.73 0.23 -18.98
N GLY A 150 -3.47 -0.11 -18.77
CA GLY A 150 -2.40 0.88 -18.56
C GLY A 150 -2.23 1.87 -19.72
N LYS A 151 -2.63 1.54 -20.96
CA LYS A 151 -2.60 2.50 -22.08
C LYS A 151 -3.61 3.62 -21.88
N LEU A 152 -4.76 3.33 -21.29
CA LEU A 152 -5.78 4.32 -20.95
C LEU A 152 -5.25 5.29 -19.88
N VAL A 153 -4.55 4.79 -18.86
CA VAL A 153 -3.88 5.62 -17.85
C VAL A 153 -2.90 6.60 -18.50
N LYS A 154 -2.04 6.12 -19.42
CA LYS A 154 -1.11 6.98 -20.18
C LYS A 154 -1.85 8.06 -20.96
N LYS A 155 -2.96 7.71 -21.62
CA LYS A 155 -3.78 8.66 -22.38
C LYS A 155 -4.34 9.74 -21.45
N TYR A 156 -4.83 9.38 -20.27
CA TYR A 156 -5.33 10.34 -19.29
C TYR A 156 -4.24 11.27 -18.76
N ILE A 157 -3.06 10.74 -18.41
CA ILE A 157 -1.92 11.55 -17.97
C ILE A 157 -1.51 12.54 -19.05
N LYS A 158 -1.45 12.11 -20.33
CA LYS A 158 -1.17 12.97 -21.48
C LYS A 158 -2.27 14.00 -21.76
N GLY A 159 -3.51 13.73 -21.36
CA GLY A 159 -4.65 14.61 -21.57
C GLY A 159 -4.75 15.77 -20.58
N PHE A 160 -4.01 15.76 -19.45
CA PHE A 160 -4.05 16.87 -18.52
C PHE A 160 -3.43 18.15 -19.11
N ASN A 161 -4.19 19.24 -19.02
CA ASN A 161 -3.67 20.58 -19.24
C ASN A 161 -3.04 21.10 -17.95
N ILE A 162 -1.77 21.50 -18.01
CA ILE A 162 -0.98 21.89 -16.85
C ILE A 162 -0.72 23.39 -16.89
N ASP A 163 -1.20 24.11 -15.86
CA ASP A 163 -0.86 25.51 -15.67
C ASP A 163 0.41 25.62 -14.82
N HIS A 164 1.55 25.84 -15.47
CA HIS A 164 2.86 25.96 -14.80
C HIS A 164 2.96 27.16 -13.85
N ARG A 165 1.98 28.06 -13.84
CA ARG A 165 1.90 29.14 -12.84
C ARG A 165 1.41 28.62 -11.49
N LEU A 166 0.75 27.47 -11.43
CA LEU A 166 0.27 26.82 -10.21
C LEU A 166 1.22 25.71 -9.76
N SER A 167 1.11 25.26 -8.50
CA SER A 167 1.83 24.05 -8.08
C SER A 167 1.02 22.84 -8.53
N SER A 168 1.68 21.82 -9.09
CA SER A 168 1.01 20.69 -9.74
C SER A 168 1.57 19.36 -9.28
N LEU A 169 0.70 18.50 -8.75
CA LEU A 169 1.02 17.11 -8.38
C LEU A 169 0.26 16.14 -9.27
N LEU A 170 0.93 15.06 -9.69
CA LEU A 170 0.26 13.90 -10.25
C LEU A 170 0.16 12.79 -9.20
N ILE A 171 -1.05 12.26 -9.01
CA ILE A 171 -1.27 11.04 -8.26
C ILE A 171 -1.94 9.99 -9.15
N PHE A 172 -1.46 8.75 -9.10
CA PHE A 172 -2.12 7.65 -9.80
C PHE A 172 -1.90 6.32 -9.10
N HIS A 173 -2.69 5.31 -9.45
CA HIS A 173 -2.55 3.97 -8.88
C HIS A 173 -2.36 2.94 -9.99
N GLN A 174 -1.11 2.58 -10.28
CA GLN A 174 -0.74 1.62 -11.34
C GLN A 174 0.70 1.12 -11.12
N GLY A 175 0.99 -0.10 -11.56
CA GLY A 175 2.37 -0.59 -11.65
C GLY A 175 3.23 0.21 -12.63
N VAL A 176 4.51 0.37 -12.28
CA VAL A 176 5.52 1.12 -13.05
C VAL A 176 6.73 0.20 -13.23
N SER A 177 7.15 -0.04 -14.47
CA SER A 177 8.13 -1.10 -14.81
C SER A 177 9.49 -0.97 -14.10
N GLU A 178 9.92 0.24 -13.76
CA GLU A 178 11.17 0.47 -13.04
C GLU A 178 11.12 0.06 -11.56
N ALA A 179 9.91 -0.10 -11.01
CA ALA A 179 9.70 -0.43 -9.61
C ALA A 179 9.92 -1.92 -9.29
N THR A 180 10.36 -2.19 -8.07
CA THR A 180 10.57 -3.53 -7.53
C THR A 180 9.50 -3.93 -6.53
N VAL A 181 9.26 -5.24 -6.39
CA VAL A 181 8.32 -5.81 -5.43
C VAL A 181 8.95 -6.94 -4.63
N GLY A 182 8.42 -7.13 -3.41
CA GLY A 182 8.83 -8.19 -2.51
C GLY A 182 10.23 -8.03 -1.93
N PRO A 183 10.65 -8.98 -1.08
CA PRO A 183 11.92 -8.92 -0.36
C PRO A 183 13.14 -9.16 -1.25
N ASN A 184 12.93 -9.73 -2.45
CA ASN A 184 13.98 -10.02 -3.42
C ASN A 184 14.07 -8.92 -4.50
N GLU A 185 13.36 -7.81 -4.34
CA GLU A 185 13.38 -6.65 -5.23
C GLU A 185 13.20 -7.00 -6.73
N ILE A 186 12.19 -7.81 -7.03
CA ILE A 186 11.91 -8.28 -8.40
C ILE A 186 11.20 -7.18 -9.18
N ARG A 187 11.61 -6.91 -10.42
CA ARG A 187 10.87 -6.04 -11.35
C ARG A 187 9.83 -6.84 -12.13
N LEU A 188 8.64 -6.28 -12.24
CA LEU A 188 7.56 -6.85 -13.06
C LEU A 188 7.39 -6.02 -14.34
N ASP A 189 7.22 -6.70 -15.47
CA ASP A 189 6.94 -5.99 -16.71
C ASP A 189 5.51 -5.41 -16.66
N CYS A 190 5.42 -4.11 -16.95
CA CYS A 190 4.21 -3.33 -16.81
C CYS A 190 3.94 -2.55 -18.09
N ALA A 191 2.65 -2.26 -18.32
CA ALA A 191 2.26 -1.43 -19.44
C ALA A 191 2.82 0.00 -19.35
N MET A 192 3.23 0.49 -18.17
CA MET A 192 3.71 1.86 -17.95
C MET A 192 5.12 1.90 -17.37
N GLY A 193 5.94 2.86 -17.81
CA GLY A 193 7.21 3.20 -17.17
C GLY A 193 7.35 4.71 -16.89
N VAL A 194 8.43 5.11 -16.23
CA VAL A 194 8.70 6.52 -15.87
C VAL A 194 8.63 7.45 -17.08
N LYS A 195 9.10 6.98 -18.24
CA LYS A 195 9.10 7.73 -19.51
C LYS A 195 7.69 8.17 -19.98
N ASP A 196 6.64 7.52 -19.51
CA ASP A 196 5.26 7.79 -19.93
C ASP A 196 4.58 8.91 -19.10
N LEU A 197 5.21 9.36 -18.01
CA LEU A 197 4.54 10.13 -16.94
C LEU A 197 4.68 11.65 -17.05
N ARG A 198 5.27 12.16 -18.15
CA ARG A 198 5.48 13.61 -18.36
C ARG A 198 6.15 14.27 -17.14
N THR A 199 7.21 13.65 -16.61
CA THR A 199 7.85 14.06 -15.34
C THR A 199 8.24 15.54 -15.29
N LYS A 200 8.50 16.19 -16.42
CA LYS A 200 8.83 17.63 -16.49
C LYS A 200 7.65 18.56 -16.24
N ASP A 201 6.43 18.08 -16.38
CA ASP A 201 5.22 18.91 -16.32
C ASP A 201 4.69 19.04 -14.88
N PHE A 202 4.98 18.06 -14.02
CA PHE A 202 4.50 18.02 -12.63
C PHE A 202 5.64 18.35 -11.66
N ASP A 203 5.32 19.01 -10.54
CA ASP A 203 6.29 19.27 -9.48
C ASP A 203 6.71 17.97 -8.78
N TYR A 204 5.77 17.06 -8.59
CA TYR A 204 6.01 15.72 -8.07
C TYR A 204 4.94 14.73 -8.50
N ILE A 205 5.31 13.45 -8.54
CA ILE A 205 4.48 12.34 -8.95
C ILE A 205 4.49 11.26 -7.86
N PHE A 206 3.30 10.87 -7.40
CA PHE A 206 3.12 9.84 -6.40
C PHE A 206 2.27 8.70 -6.97
N ALA A 207 2.80 7.48 -6.90
CA ALA A 207 2.11 6.29 -7.37
C ALA A 207 1.83 5.29 -6.24
N GLY A 208 0.64 4.71 -6.20
CA GLY A 208 0.30 3.53 -5.39
C GLY A 208 0.54 2.22 -6.13
N HIS A 209 -0.03 1.11 -5.65
CA HIS A 209 -0.07 -0.25 -6.22
C HIS A 209 1.03 -1.19 -5.73
N TYR A 210 2.26 -0.70 -5.64
CA TYR A 210 3.37 -1.48 -5.09
C TYR A 210 3.69 -1.06 -3.67
N HIS A 211 3.76 -2.04 -2.78
CA HIS A 211 3.86 -1.80 -1.35
C HIS A 211 5.26 -1.35 -0.92
N HIS A 212 6.30 -1.71 -1.68
CA HIS A 212 7.68 -1.31 -1.38
C HIS A 212 7.93 0.18 -1.68
N PRO A 213 8.25 1.01 -0.66
CA PRO A 213 8.58 2.42 -0.86
C PRO A 213 9.87 2.63 -1.66
N GLN A 214 9.79 3.37 -2.77
CA GLN A 214 10.96 3.57 -3.64
C GLN A 214 10.84 4.80 -4.53
N ARG A 215 11.96 5.49 -4.74
CA ARG A 215 12.06 6.62 -5.68
C ARG A 215 12.49 6.11 -7.05
N LEU A 216 11.72 6.45 -8.09
CA LEU A 216 11.97 5.97 -9.46
C LEU A 216 12.58 7.04 -10.37
N SER A 217 12.42 8.32 -10.01
CA SER A 217 13.07 9.45 -10.67
C SER A 217 13.24 10.63 -9.70
N ASP A 218 13.79 11.75 -10.18
CA ASP A 218 13.99 12.94 -9.34
C ASP A 218 12.70 13.47 -8.71
N ASN A 219 11.56 13.36 -9.39
CA ASN A 219 10.29 13.86 -8.87
C ASN A 219 9.19 12.79 -8.89
N MET A 220 9.56 11.51 -8.81
CA MET A 220 8.60 10.42 -8.78
C MET A 220 8.97 9.34 -7.76
N MET A 221 7.97 8.86 -7.03
CA MET A 221 8.11 7.67 -6.20
C MET A 221 6.86 6.80 -6.15
N MET A 222 7.08 5.50 -5.93
CA MET A 222 6.06 4.65 -5.34
C MET A 222 5.92 5.03 -3.86
N VAL A 223 4.70 5.37 -3.45
CA VAL A 223 4.40 5.76 -2.08
C VAL A 223 4.67 4.58 -1.15
N GLY A 224 4.24 3.38 -1.55
CA GLY A 224 4.35 2.18 -0.74
C GLY A 224 3.36 2.16 0.42
N SER A 225 3.22 0.98 1.04
CA SER A 225 2.31 0.79 2.16
C SER A 225 2.89 1.38 3.45
N PRO A 226 2.05 1.91 4.35
CA PRO A 226 2.47 2.46 5.63
C PRO A 226 2.77 1.39 6.69
N ILE A 227 2.38 0.14 6.44
CA ILE A 227 2.63 -1.05 7.28
C ILE A 227 2.91 -2.28 6.42
N GLN A 228 3.46 -3.34 7.02
CA GLN A 228 3.64 -4.63 6.34
C GLN A 228 2.33 -5.44 6.41
N HIS A 229 1.86 -5.93 5.27
CA HIS A 229 0.60 -6.67 5.19
C HIS A 229 0.79 -8.16 5.34
N ASN A 230 1.93 -8.69 4.89
CA ASN A 230 2.23 -10.11 4.90
C ASN A 230 3.76 -10.37 4.80
N MET A 231 4.14 -11.65 4.69
CA MET A 231 5.54 -12.07 4.61
C MET A 231 6.30 -11.60 3.35
N LEU A 232 5.61 -11.18 2.29
CA LEU A 232 6.24 -10.57 1.11
C LEU A 232 6.62 -9.11 1.36
N ASP A 233 6.12 -8.51 2.45
CA ASP A 233 6.46 -7.15 2.83
C ASP A 233 7.63 -7.05 3.83
N ARG A 234 8.18 -8.19 4.27
CA ARG A 234 9.30 -8.23 5.22
C ARG A 234 10.53 -7.47 4.70
N ASP A 235 11.43 -7.14 5.62
CA ASP A 235 12.71 -6.48 5.35
C ASP A 235 12.62 -5.07 4.72
N SER A 236 11.42 -4.58 4.45
CA SER A 236 11.16 -3.24 3.93
C SER A 236 10.53 -2.36 4.99
N LYS A 237 11.16 -1.21 5.25
CA LYS A 237 10.61 -0.15 6.10
C LYS A 237 9.31 0.40 5.52
N ARG A 238 8.40 0.83 6.39
CA ARG A 238 7.06 1.30 6.00
C ARG A 238 6.78 2.66 6.60
N GLY A 239 5.98 3.47 5.91
CA GLY A 239 5.74 4.82 6.36
C GLY A 239 4.88 5.66 5.46
N ILE A 240 4.83 6.95 5.80
CA ILE A 240 4.04 7.98 5.13
C ILE A 240 4.95 9.11 4.66
N ILE A 241 4.45 9.97 3.78
CA ILE A 241 5.19 11.07 3.18
C ILE A 241 4.63 12.40 3.67
N ILE A 242 5.51 13.35 3.96
CA ILE A 242 5.22 14.77 4.02
C ILE A 242 5.85 15.42 2.80
N TYR A 243 5.03 16.04 1.96
CA TYR A 243 5.45 16.79 0.79
C TYR A 243 5.32 18.30 1.06
N ASP A 244 6.42 19.03 0.91
CA ASP A 244 6.48 20.49 1.01
C ASP A 244 6.23 21.09 -0.38
N THR A 245 5.11 21.80 -0.55
CA THR A 245 4.68 22.32 -1.87
C THR A 245 5.52 23.48 -2.38
N GLU A 246 6.22 24.20 -1.51
CA GLU A 246 7.06 25.34 -1.87
C GLU A 246 8.46 24.88 -2.24
N LYS A 247 9.05 24.01 -1.39
CA LYS A 247 10.38 23.44 -1.64
C LYS A 247 10.37 22.30 -2.65
N LYS A 248 9.19 21.79 -3.01
CA LYS A 248 8.99 20.62 -3.89
C LYS A 248 9.78 19.41 -3.40
N SER A 249 9.77 19.20 -2.08
CA SER A 249 10.63 18.22 -1.41
C SER A 249 9.80 17.22 -0.61
N VAL A 250 10.33 16.00 -0.51
CA VAL A 250 9.66 14.89 0.19
C VAL A 250 10.46 14.51 1.42
N LYS A 251 9.75 14.43 2.57
CA LYS A 251 10.24 13.82 3.79
C LYS A 251 9.42 12.58 4.10
N ARG A 252 10.08 11.42 4.18
CA ARG A 252 9.41 10.18 4.60
C ARG A 252 9.46 10.03 6.11
N ILE A 253 8.31 9.74 6.71
CA ILE A 253 8.16 9.40 8.12
C ILE A 253 7.98 7.89 8.21
N TRP A 254 9.03 7.20 8.62
CA TRP A 254 8.97 5.77 8.90
C TRP A 254 8.13 5.53 10.14
N LEU A 255 7.06 4.75 10.01
CA LEU A 255 6.18 4.45 11.12
C LEU A 255 6.77 3.28 11.91
N LYS A 256 6.79 3.41 13.24
CA LYS A 256 6.97 2.25 14.10
C LYS A 256 5.70 1.42 14.02
N GLY A 257 5.83 0.23 13.45
CA GLY A 257 4.76 -0.75 13.29
C GLY A 257 5.34 -2.15 13.34
N THR A 258 4.44 -3.13 13.31
CA THR A 258 4.76 -4.55 13.41
C THR A 258 5.35 -5.08 12.12
N ASN A 259 6.53 -5.69 12.19
CA ASN A 259 7.20 -6.30 11.05
C ASN A 259 6.97 -7.81 10.99
N PHE A 260 7.20 -8.37 9.81
CA PHE A 260 7.17 -9.79 9.51
C PHE A 260 8.60 -10.30 9.37
N HIS A 261 8.87 -11.43 10.00
CA HIS A 261 10.15 -12.13 9.94
C HIS A 261 9.94 -13.55 9.44
N LEU A 262 10.81 -13.99 8.53
CA LEU A 262 10.82 -15.36 8.02
C LEU A 262 12.17 -16.01 8.31
N PHE A 263 12.17 -17.07 9.11
CA PHE A 263 13.37 -17.84 9.43
C PHE A 263 13.25 -19.26 8.88
N GLU A 264 14.20 -19.67 8.07
CA GLU A 264 14.28 -21.04 7.55
C GLU A 264 15.29 -21.84 8.36
N VAL A 265 14.87 -23.02 8.84
CA VAL A 265 15.70 -23.89 9.69
C VAL A 265 16.01 -25.18 8.92
N ASN A 266 17.27 -25.32 8.52
CA ASN A 266 17.80 -26.48 7.80
C ASN A 266 18.64 -27.39 8.70
N GLY A 267 19.08 -26.88 9.87
CA GLY A 267 19.81 -27.66 10.86
C GLY A 267 20.01 -26.92 12.17
N HIS A 268 20.80 -27.51 13.08
CA HIS A 268 21.06 -26.96 14.42
C HIS A 268 21.74 -25.58 14.39
N SER A 269 22.61 -25.32 13.41
CA SER A 269 23.26 -24.01 13.24
C SER A 269 22.26 -22.86 13.04
N ASP A 270 21.17 -23.12 12.32
CA ASP A 270 20.12 -22.11 12.10
C ASP A 270 19.32 -21.84 13.37
N VAL A 271 19.20 -22.83 14.26
CA VAL A 271 18.58 -22.66 15.58
C VAL A 271 19.42 -21.75 16.46
N ASP A 272 20.75 -21.89 16.41
CA ASP A 272 21.64 -20.99 17.15
C ASP A 272 21.64 -19.57 16.58
N ARG A 273 21.57 -19.43 15.25
CA ARG A 273 21.36 -18.13 14.60
C ARG A 273 20.02 -17.51 15.01
N LEU A 274 18.92 -18.26 14.99
CA LEU A 274 17.60 -17.78 15.42
C LEU A 274 17.62 -17.16 16.82
N LYS A 275 18.36 -17.76 17.77
CA LYS A 275 18.48 -17.24 19.14
C LYS A 275 19.09 -15.83 19.18
N GLN A 276 19.95 -15.48 18.22
CA GLN A 276 20.58 -14.16 18.14
C GLN A 276 19.57 -13.07 17.72
N PHE A 277 18.53 -13.43 16.97
CA PHE A 277 17.49 -12.50 16.50
C PHE A 277 16.33 -12.32 17.49
N LEU A 278 16.27 -13.08 18.59
CA LEU A 278 15.18 -12.98 19.58
C LEU A 278 14.93 -11.55 20.10
N PRO A 279 15.96 -10.71 20.35
CA PRO A 279 15.75 -9.32 20.76
C PRO A 279 15.07 -8.45 19.70
N GLU A 280 15.21 -8.80 18.42
CA GLU A 280 14.63 -8.04 17.30
C GLU A 280 13.13 -8.35 17.11
N PHE A 281 12.63 -9.45 17.68
CA PHE A 281 11.24 -9.86 17.51
C PHE A 281 10.25 -9.15 18.42
N GLU A 282 10.69 -8.22 19.28
CA GLU A 282 9.79 -7.56 20.24
C GLU A 282 8.63 -6.87 19.53
N ASP A 283 7.41 -7.35 19.83
CA ASP A 283 6.15 -6.91 19.24
C ASP A 283 5.98 -7.22 17.73
N ASP A 284 6.81 -8.10 17.14
CA ASP A 284 6.79 -8.47 15.71
C ASP A 284 6.13 -9.84 15.41
N TYR A 285 5.84 -10.10 14.13
CA TYR A 285 5.33 -11.37 13.62
C TYR A 285 6.45 -12.25 13.09
N VAL A 286 6.54 -13.50 13.56
CA VAL A 286 7.64 -14.41 13.20
C VAL A 286 7.13 -15.73 12.64
N ARG A 287 7.54 -16.10 11.42
CA ARG A 287 7.32 -17.44 10.86
C ARG A 287 8.63 -18.20 10.79
N ILE A 288 8.62 -19.41 11.32
CA ILE A 288 9.73 -20.36 11.20
C ILE A 288 9.31 -21.48 10.26
N LEU A 289 10.10 -21.72 9.20
CA LEU A 289 9.93 -22.84 8.29
C LEU A 289 10.98 -23.91 8.58
N ILE A 290 10.55 -25.06 9.09
CA ILE A 290 11.42 -26.20 9.33
C ILE A 290 11.58 -26.98 8.02
N LYS A 291 12.77 -26.97 7.43
CA LYS A 291 13.10 -27.68 6.18
C LYS A 291 13.89 -28.98 6.42
N THR A 292 14.00 -29.40 7.68
CA THR A 292 14.82 -30.54 8.10
C THR A 292 14.08 -31.46 9.05
N LYS A 293 14.47 -32.74 9.09
CA LYS A 293 13.92 -33.73 10.02
C LYS A 293 14.67 -33.79 11.36
N ILE A 294 15.86 -33.17 11.44
CA ILE A 294 16.74 -33.31 12.61
C ILE A 294 16.45 -32.30 13.72
N VAL A 295 15.74 -31.21 13.42
CA VAL A 295 15.33 -30.21 14.42
C VAL A 295 13.90 -30.48 14.82
N LEU A 296 13.69 -30.74 16.11
CA LEU A 296 12.37 -31.00 16.66
C LEU A 296 11.58 -29.69 16.84
N LEU A 297 10.28 -29.74 16.54
CA LEU A 297 9.34 -28.63 16.73
C LEU A 297 9.38 -28.08 18.17
N SER A 298 9.41 -28.96 19.17
CA SER A 298 9.42 -28.60 20.59
C SER A 298 10.60 -27.71 21.00
N VAL A 299 11.76 -27.86 20.33
CA VAL A 299 12.93 -27.02 20.57
C VAL A 299 12.64 -25.59 20.15
N LEU A 300 12.08 -25.42 18.95
CA LEU A 300 11.73 -24.12 18.39
C LEU A 300 10.57 -23.46 19.16
N GLU A 301 9.56 -24.23 19.56
CA GLU A 301 8.49 -23.74 20.45
C GLU A 301 9.05 -23.24 21.78
N GLY A 302 9.98 -23.98 22.39
CA GLY A 302 10.63 -23.55 23.63
C GLY A 302 11.39 -22.23 23.47
N ILE A 303 12.04 -22.03 22.33
CA ILE A 303 12.73 -20.79 21.99
C ILE A 303 11.72 -19.65 21.80
N MET A 304 10.69 -19.86 20.99
CA MET A 304 9.71 -18.82 20.67
C MET A 304 8.80 -18.45 21.85
N LYS A 305 8.52 -19.37 22.78
CA LYS A 305 7.85 -19.04 24.06
C LYS A 305 8.64 -18.05 24.91
N ARG A 306 9.97 -18.01 24.75
CA ARG A 306 10.84 -17.01 25.41
C ARG A 306 11.07 -15.78 24.54
N SER A 307 10.58 -15.77 23.30
CA SER A 307 10.61 -14.57 22.47
C SER A 307 9.59 -13.56 22.98
N LYS A 308 9.83 -12.28 22.68
CA LYS A 308 8.84 -11.20 22.84
C LYS A 308 8.03 -10.96 21.56
N ALA A 309 7.98 -11.93 20.65
CA ALA A 309 7.20 -11.84 19.44
C ALA A 309 5.72 -11.59 19.77
N ARG A 310 5.09 -10.64 19.07
CA ARG A 310 3.65 -10.40 19.18
C ARG A 310 2.89 -11.67 18.84
N ARG A 311 3.31 -12.34 17.77
CA ARG A 311 2.84 -13.70 17.46
C ARG A 311 3.86 -14.44 16.60
N TYR A 312 3.95 -15.74 16.81
CA TYR A 312 4.79 -16.60 15.99
C TYR A 312 4.03 -17.82 15.46
N GLU A 313 4.56 -18.38 14.39
CA GLU A 313 4.07 -19.59 13.76
C GLU A 313 5.26 -20.45 13.34
N ILE A 314 5.18 -21.76 13.56
CA ILE A 314 6.20 -22.71 13.12
C ILE A 314 5.54 -23.70 12.16
N ARG A 315 6.02 -23.77 10.93
CA ARG A 315 5.50 -24.68 9.90
C ARG A 315 6.58 -25.68 9.47
N LEU A 316 6.16 -26.92 9.24
CA LEU A 316 6.99 -27.91 8.56
C LEU A 316 6.94 -27.65 7.05
N ALA A 317 8.09 -27.43 6.44
CA ALA A 317 8.27 -27.26 5.00
C ALA A 317 8.99 -28.47 4.39
N ILE A 318 8.79 -29.67 4.98
CA ILE A 318 9.38 -30.90 4.47
C ILE A 318 8.73 -31.19 3.12
N THR A 319 9.52 -31.07 2.06
CA THR A 319 9.12 -31.25 0.67
C THR A 319 8.53 -32.64 0.44
N SER A 320 7.21 -32.72 0.34
CA SER A 320 6.54 -33.62 -0.62
C SER A 320 5.69 -32.88 -1.65
N GLU A 321 5.56 -31.54 -1.61
CA GLU A 321 4.64 -30.80 -2.51
C GLU A 321 5.16 -29.44 -3.01
N THR A 322 6.40 -29.05 -2.70
CA THR A 322 6.88 -27.68 -2.96
C THR A 322 7.37 -27.46 -4.39
N LYS A 323 7.44 -28.50 -5.23
CA LYS A 323 7.82 -28.34 -6.65
C LYS A 323 6.64 -27.89 -7.52
N THR A 324 5.42 -28.33 -7.21
CA THR A 324 4.23 -28.05 -8.04
C THR A 324 3.64 -26.67 -7.78
N ARG A 325 3.71 -26.16 -6.54
CA ARG A 325 2.99 -24.93 -6.15
C ARG A 325 3.71 -23.63 -6.52
N ASN A 326 5.06 -23.64 -6.58
CA ASN A 326 5.81 -22.46 -7.02
C ASN A 326 5.68 -22.23 -8.52
N GLU A 327 5.58 -23.30 -9.34
CA GLU A 327 5.31 -23.20 -10.77
C GLU A 327 3.88 -22.66 -11.03
N GLU A 328 2.89 -23.08 -10.22
CA GLU A 328 1.51 -22.56 -10.26
C GLU A 328 1.33 -21.11 -9.76
N LEU A 329 2.16 -20.65 -8.80
CA LEU A 329 2.14 -19.27 -8.34
C LEU A 329 2.80 -18.32 -9.33
N THR A 330 3.87 -18.73 -10.02
CA THR A 330 4.40 -17.97 -11.16
C THR A 330 3.43 -17.95 -12.33
N SER A 331 2.74 -19.06 -12.64
CA SER A 331 1.78 -19.09 -13.75
C SER A 331 0.47 -18.36 -13.45
N SER A 332 0.04 -18.23 -12.19
CA SER A 332 -1.14 -17.43 -11.81
C SER A 332 -0.86 -15.93 -11.71
N VAL A 333 0.38 -15.52 -11.46
CA VAL A 333 0.84 -14.11 -11.53
C VAL A 333 1.12 -13.69 -12.98
N ILE A 334 1.55 -14.61 -13.85
CA ILE A 334 1.84 -14.34 -15.27
C ILE A 334 0.60 -14.57 -16.16
N GLY A 335 -0.32 -15.43 -15.77
CA GLY A 335 -1.47 -15.88 -16.55
C GLY A 335 -2.73 -15.03 -16.43
N LYS A 336 -2.63 -13.69 -16.55
CA LYS A 336 -3.77 -12.80 -16.89
C LYS A 336 -3.36 -11.57 -17.72
N GLN A 337 -2.31 -11.68 -18.54
CA GLN A 337 -2.16 -10.81 -19.71
C GLN A 337 -2.52 -11.65 -20.95
N GLY A 338 -3.63 -11.28 -21.58
CA GLY A 338 -4.29 -12.07 -22.61
C GLY A 338 -3.40 -12.33 -23.83
N THR A 339 -3.31 -13.60 -24.20
CA THR A 339 -3.01 -14.01 -25.57
C THR A 339 -4.17 -13.58 -26.45
N VAL A 340 -3.99 -12.49 -27.19
CA VAL A 340 -4.74 -12.22 -28.41
C VAL A 340 -4.22 -13.24 -29.41
N SER A 341 -5.01 -14.29 -29.69
CA SER A 341 -4.78 -15.16 -30.82
C SER A 341 -5.17 -14.41 -32.08
N ASP A 342 -4.17 -14.03 -32.87
CA ASP A 342 -4.35 -13.73 -34.28
C ASP A 342 -4.90 -14.97 -34.98
N THR A 343 -6.13 -14.87 -35.47
CA THR A 343 -6.63 -15.72 -36.55
C THR A 343 -7.06 -14.80 -37.68
N MET A 344 -6.15 -14.58 -38.62
CA MET A 344 -6.48 -14.21 -40.00
C MET A 344 -6.24 -15.42 -40.91
N ASP A 345 -7.23 -15.64 -41.76
CA ASP A 345 -7.22 -16.29 -43.07
C ASP A 345 -6.97 -17.81 -43.14
N THR A 346 -8.07 -18.57 -43.29
CA THR A 346 -8.63 -18.92 -44.63
C THR A 346 -10.15 -19.01 -44.57
#